data_AF-A0A5J4NGU6-F1
#
_entry.id   AF-A0A5J4NGU6-F1
#
_cell.length_a   1.000
_cell.length_b   1.000
_cell.length_c   1.000
_cell.angle_alpha   90.00
_cell.angle_beta   90.00
_cell.angle_gamma   90.00
#
_symmetry.space_group_name_H-M   'P 1'
#
loop_
_entity.id
_entity.type
_entity.pdbx_description
1 polymer ?
#
loop_
_entity_poly.entity_id
_entity_poly.type
_entity_poly.pdbx_seq_one_letter_code
_entity_poly.pdbx_strand_id
1 'polypeptide(L)'
;MTTSKAQRSNLRCKNNCGFYGNPSWDGYCSVCYRETYIQQGLSRNVTTNFPAASTQAFSKFEAKRKQLAGKGTNTLKNIFRFTKDGNRDKTTALPEECYQAASEFNAFLGTLKATVSADISRLVTKQLEELETMGGSHINQYSVVIQKFYQKVSERIAKSPLYSGLGTTMVEKLMDAIEKFLTTWIHDWLFASPITDDETVDLKLQEKIRSLHWITPSLLDSPIDVKCSSEMASLEAATLGKLSSTVWVF
;
A
#
# COMPACT_ATOMS: atom_id res chain seq x y z
N MET A 1 -44.00 -16.44 -3.58
CA MET A 1 -43.44 -15.17 -4.08
C MET A 1 -43.37 -14.19 -2.92
N THR A 2 -42.18 -13.95 -2.39
CA THR A 2 -41.91 -12.82 -1.49
C THR A 2 -40.44 -12.50 -1.59
N THR A 3 -40.10 -11.80 -2.68
CA THR A 3 -38.82 -11.10 -2.82
C THR A 3 -38.70 -10.11 -1.67
N SER A 4 -37.74 -10.31 -0.77
CA SER A 4 -37.33 -9.25 0.16
C SER A 4 -36.70 -8.13 -0.67
N LYS A 5 -37.53 -7.16 -1.05
CA LYS A 5 -37.09 -5.84 -1.49
C LYS A 5 -36.19 -5.31 -0.39
N ALA A 6 -34.87 -5.33 -0.61
CA ALA A 6 -33.94 -4.54 0.17
C ALA A 6 -34.53 -3.12 0.23
N GLN A 7 -34.90 -2.72 1.43
CA GLN A 7 -35.51 -1.43 1.71
C GLN A 7 -34.60 -0.38 1.09
N ARG A 8 -35.13 0.43 0.16
CA ARG A 8 -34.42 1.53 -0.51
C ARG A 8 -34.14 2.68 0.48
N SER A 9 -33.50 2.39 1.61
CA SER A 9 -32.94 3.41 2.49
C SER A 9 -31.75 4.01 1.77
N ASN A 10 -31.97 5.18 1.16
CA ASN A 10 -31.01 6.08 0.53
C ASN A 10 -29.56 5.56 0.54
N LEU A 11 -29.17 4.87 -0.54
CA LEU A 11 -27.77 4.51 -0.85
C LEU A 11 -26.88 5.75 -1.09
N ARG A 12 -27.35 6.96 -0.74
CA ARG A 12 -26.59 8.19 -0.91
C ARG A 12 -25.57 8.31 0.21
N CYS A 13 -24.45 8.94 -0.10
CA CYS A 13 -23.43 9.28 0.87
C CYS A 13 -24.06 10.02 2.04
N LYS A 14 -23.66 9.67 3.27
CA LYS A 14 -24.10 10.31 4.52
C LYS A 14 -23.83 11.81 4.56
N ASN A 15 -22.80 12.30 3.87
CA ASN A 15 -22.50 13.74 3.69
C ASN A 15 -23.37 14.43 2.62
N ASN A 16 -24.33 13.72 2.03
CA ASN A 16 -25.24 14.20 0.99
C ASN A 16 -24.54 14.91 -0.19
N CYS A 17 -23.31 14.49 -0.53
CA CYS A 17 -22.47 15.07 -1.57
C CYS A 17 -22.88 14.70 -3.01
N GLY A 18 -24.06 14.09 -3.19
CA GLY A 18 -24.57 13.63 -4.49
C GLY A 18 -24.05 12.26 -4.94
N PHE A 19 -23.03 11.70 -4.29
CA PHE A 19 -22.51 10.35 -4.57
C PHE A 19 -23.20 9.25 -3.75
N TYR A 20 -22.99 7.99 -4.14
CA TYR A 20 -23.49 6.82 -3.40
C TYR A 20 -22.53 6.45 -2.25
N GLY A 21 -23.12 6.06 -1.12
CA GLY A 21 -22.42 5.58 0.07
C GLY A 21 -22.19 4.08 0.04
N ASN A 22 -21.10 3.62 0.63
CA ASN A 22 -20.79 2.21 0.79
C ASN A 22 -21.04 1.79 2.26
N PRO A 23 -21.82 0.72 2.53
CA PRO A 23 -21.97 0.17 3.88
C PRO A 23 -20.64 -0.16 4.57
N SER A 24 -19.63 -0.63 3.83
CA SER A 24 -18.28 -0.89 4.38
C SER A 24 -17.56 0.40 4.83
N TRP A 25 -18.05 1.57 4.42
CA TRP A 25 -17.52 2.87 4.78
C TRP A 25 -18.55 3.69 5.57
N ASP A 26 -19.34 3.05 6.44
CA ASP A 26 -20.39 3.69 7.27
C ASP A 26 -21.39 4.56 6.45
N GLY A 27 -21.64 4.17 5.21
CA GLY A 27 -22.52 4.90 4.30
C GLY A 27 -21.90 6.17 3.71
N TYR A 28 -20.60 6.39 3.83
CA TYR A 28 -19.89 7.46 3.11
C TYR A 28 -19.44 6.99 1.72
N CYS A 29 -19.31 7.93 0.77
CA CYS A 29 -18.60 7.69 -0.48
C CYS A 29 -17.08 7.67 -0.23
N SER A 30 -16.29 7.17 -1.19
CA SER A 30 -14.83 7.07 -1.06
C SER A 30 -14.13 8.40 -0.72
N VAL A 31 -14.63 9.50 -1.28
CA VAL A 31 -14.09 10.85 -1.05
C VAL A 31 -14.42 11.33 0.36
N CYS A 32 -15.70 11.32 0.73
CA CYS A 32 -16.14 11.78 2.05
C CYS A 32 -15.61 10.90 3.18
N TYR A 33 -15.51 9.58 2.97
CA TYR A 33 -14.94 8.68 3.96
C TYR A 33 -13.48 9.06 4.28
N ARG A 34 -12.68 9.33 3.23
CA ARG A 34 -11.28 9.76 3.38
C ARG A 34 -11.17 11.08 4.15
N GLU A 35 -11.99 12.06 3.81
CA GLU A 35 -11.98 13.38 4.46
C GLU A 35 -12.38 13.29 5.94
N THR A 36 -13.44 12.55 6.25
CA THR A 36 -13.92 12.35 7.62
C THR A 36 -12.87 11.59 8.47
N TYR A 37 -12.21 10.60 7.88
CA TYR A 37 -11.14 9.85 8.54
C TYR A 37 -9.90 10.71 8.83
N ILE A 38 -9.48 11.56 7.89
CA ILE A 38 -8.36 12.48 8.07
C ILE A 38 -8.64 13.47 9.22
N GLN A 39 -9.87 13.99 9.31
CA GLN A 39 -10.28 14.88 10.41
C GLN A 39 -10.31 14.17 11.77
N GLN A 40 -10.79 12.93 11.83
CA GLN A 40 -10.78 12.13 13.07
C GLN A 40 -9.36 11.76 13.53
N GLY A 41 -8.43 11.52 12.60
CA GLY A 41 -7.02 11.26 12.91
C GLY A 41 -6.29 12.46 13.51
N LEU A 42 -6.68 13.69 13.15
CA LEU A 42 -6.16 14.92 13.73
C LEU A 42 -6.74 15.21 15.12
N SER A 43 -7.98 14.79 15.38
CA SER A 43 -8.68 15.06 16.65
C SER A 43 -8.33 14.11 17.80
N ARG A 44 -7.60 13.01 17.55
CA ARG A 44 -7.16 12.06 18.60
C ARG A 44 -5.89 12.48 19.36
N ASN A 45 -5.37 13.69 19.16
CA ASN A 45 -4.24 14.24 19.91
C ASN A 45 -4.66 15.16 21.07
N VAL A 46 -5.65 14.76 21.89
CA VAL A 46 -5.97 15.51 23.12
C VAL A 46 -6.26 14.57 24.30
N THR A 47 -5.41 14.71 25.32
CA THR A 47 -5.46 14.24 26.72
C THR A 47 -4.89 12.85 27.05
N THR A 48 -3.57 12.74 27.10
CA THR A 48 -2.89 11.90 28.10
C THR A 48 -2.10 12.81 29.04
N ASN A 49 -2.62 13.00 30.26
CA ASN A 49 -1.86 13.58 31.36
C ASN A 49 -0.64 12.71 31.65
N PHE A 50 0.57 13.25 31.46
CA PHE A 50 1.80 12.72 32.02
C PHE A 50 2.49 13.80 32.86
N PRO A 51 2.95 13.48 34.08
CA PRO A 51 3.55 14.46 34.97
C PRO A 51 4.92 14.90 34.44
N ALA A 52 5.19 16.19 34.58
CA ALA A 52 6.49 16.79 34.34
C ALA A 52 7.53 16.19 35.29
N ALA A 53 8.44 15.37 34.75
CA ALA A 53 9.68 15.02 35.42
C ALA A 53 10.81 14.80 34.40
N SER A 54 11.82 15.66 34.53
CA SER A 54 13.22 15.40 34.20
C SER A 54 13.67 15.44 32.73
N THR A 55 13.92 16.67 32.30
CA THR A 55 14.99 17.06 31.37
C THR A 55 16.35 16.49 31.81
N GLN A 56 16.70 15.26 31.42
CA GLN A 56 18.08 14.74 31.58
C GLN A 56 18.51 13.65 30.56
N ALA A 57 17.67 13.31 29.57
CA ALA A 57 17.96 12.26 28.60
C ALA A 57 18.53 12.76 27.24
N PHE A 58 18.90 14.05 27.14
CA PHE A 58 19.35 14.66 25.87
C PHE A 58 20.87 14.87 25.75
N SER A 59 21.67 14.51 26.76
CA SER A 59 23.13 14.80 26.77
C SER A 59 24.04 13.57 26.60
N LYS A 60 23.52 12.42 26.18
CA LYS A 60 24.31 11.18 26.00
C LYS A 60 24.32 10.57 24.60
N PHE A 61 23.86 11.30 23.56
CA PHE A 61 23.87 10.79 22.18
C PHE A 61 24.90 11.48 21.25
N GLU A 62 25.54 12.58 21.67
CA GLU A 62 26.52 13.29 20.83
C GLU A 62 27.98 12.77 20.91
N ALA A 63 28.29 11.83 21.82
CA ALA A 63 29.66 11.38 22.06
C ALA A 63 30.16 10.22 21.18
N LYS A 64 29.47 9.86 20.07
CA LYS A 64 29.96 8.82 19.15
C LYS A 64 29.73 9.13 17.67
N ARG A 65 30.04 10.37 17.27
CA ARG A 65 30.11 10.80 15.85
C ARG A 65 31.53 11.13 15.38
N LYS A 66 32.53 10.48 15.98
CA LYS A 66 33.87 10.33 15.40
C LYS A 66 34.23 8.87 15.45
N GLN A 67 34.22 8.24 14.28
CA GLN A 67 34.89 7.01 13.85
C GLN A 67 34.01 6.41 12.72
N LEU A 68 34.61 6.26 11.53
CA LEU A 68 34.08 5.68 10.29
C LEU A 68 33.44 6.66 9.28
N ALA A 69 34.31 7.46 8.68
CA ALA A 69 34.25 7.71 7.25
C ALA A 69 34.64 6.42 6.51
N GLY A 70 33.74 5.85 5.71
CA GLY A 70 34.06 4.70 4.85
C GLY A 70 32.83 3.96 4.34
N LYS A 71 32.60 4.05 3.02
CA LYS A 71 31.74 3.18 2.17
C LYS A 71 30.24 3.15 2.51
N GLY A 72 29.48 3.93 1.74
CA GLY A 72 28.03 3.78 1.61
C GLY A 72 27.67 2.47 0.92
N THR A 73 26.68 1.76 1.47
CA THR A 73 25.86 0.65 0.91
C THR A 73 25.06 -0.11 1.98
N ASN A 74 25.12 0.26 3.27
CA ASN A 74 24.49 -0.50 4.37
C ASN A 74 23.27 0.15 5.05
N THR A 75 22.78 1.30 4.60
CA THR A 75 21.71 2.02 5.33
C THR A 75 20.37 1.27 5.32
N LEU A 76 20.07 0.51 4.25
CA LEU A 76 18.81 -0.23 4.14
C LEU A 76 18.78 -1.54 4.96
N LYS A 77 19.93 -2.06 5.41
CA LYS A 77 19.97 -3.31 6.20
C LYS A 77 19.55 -3.10 7.66
N ASN A 78 19.70 -1.87 8.19
CA ASN A 78 19.34 -1.54 9.57
C ASN A 78 17.84 -1.24 9.77
N ILE A 79 17.11 -1.10 8.67
CA ILE A 79 15.66 -0.84 8.59
C ILE A 79 14.85 -2.13 8.89
N PHE A 80 15.51 -3.31 8.99
CA PHE A 80 14.82 -4.60 9.17
C PHE A 80 14.55 -5.08 10.61
N ARG A 81 14.65 -4.23 11.63
CA ARG A 81 14.32 -4.66 13.02
C ARG A 81 12.86 -4.38 13.38
N PHE A 82 11.92 -4.93 12.59
CA PHE A 82 10.52 -5.05 12.98
C PHE A 82 10.29 -6.39 13.68
N THR A 83 10.28 -6.35 15.02
CA THR A 83 9.71 -7.42 15.84
C THR A 83 8.68 -6.82 16.77
N LYS A 84 7.38 -7.04 16.48
CA LYS A 84 6.27 -6.98 17.44
C LYS A 84 4.99 -7.45 16.70
N ASP A 85 4.38 -8.61 16.96
CA ASP A 85 4.11 -9.30 18.22
C ASP A 85 4.11 -10.85 18.12
N GLY A 86 4.53 -11.47 19.24
CA GLY A 86 4.22 -12.81 19.76
C GLY A 86 3.96 -13.99 18.80
N ASN A 87 4.93 -14.89 18.70
CA ASN A 87 4.84 -16.24 18.11
C ASN A 87 5.13 -16.37 16.60
N ARG A 88 6.13 -15.64 16.11
CA ARG A 88 6.89 -16.08 14.93
C ARG A 88 8.33 -16.40 15.37
N ASP A 89 8.73 -17.63 15.09
CA ASP A 89 10.07 -18.15 15.38
C ASP A 89 11.14 -17.20 14.84
N LYS A 90 12.23 -17.05 15.60
CA LYS A 90 13.35 -16.13 15.36
C LYS A 90 14.22 -16.55 14.15
N THR A 91 13.64 -16.69 12.96
CA THR A 91 14.42 -17.13 11.77
C THR A 91 13.98 -16.52 10.43
N THR A 92 12.95 -15.70 10.33
CA THR A 92 12.53 -15.19 9.01
C THR A 92 13.40 -14.03 8.54
N ALA A 93 14.38 -14.36 7.71
CA ALA A 93 14.93 -13.45 6.71
C ALA A 93 13.77 -12.83 5.92
N LEU A 94 13.91 -11.55 5.58
CA LEU A 94 13.01 -10.85 4.67
C LEU A 94 12.75 -11.68 3.39
N PRO A 95 11.54 -11.66 2.80
CA PRO A 95 11.31 -12.36 1.54
C PRO A 95 12.33 -11.97 0.48
N GLU A 96 12.76 -12.96 -0.30
CA GLU A 96 13.69 -12.77 -1.42
C GLU A 96 13.19 -11.70 -2.39
N GLU A 97 11.87 -11.61 -2.56
CA GLU A 97 11.19 -10.61 -3.40
C GLU A 97 11.51 -9.17 -2.98
N CYS A 98 11.63 -8.90 -1.68
CA CYS A 98 11.99 -7.57 -1.18
C CYS A 98 13.45 -7.23 -1.47
N TYR A 99 14.37 -8.19 -1.42
CA TYR A 99 15.76 -7.99 -1.82
C TYR A 99 15.88 -7.77 -3.33
N GLN A 100 15.13 -8.53 -4.12
CA GLN A 100 15.07 -8.39 -5.57
C GLN A 100 14.50 -7.02 -5.96
N ALA A 101 13.39 -6.59 -5.35
CA ALA A 101 12.81 -5.27 -5.57
C ALA A 101 13.78 -4.14 -5.19
N ALA A 102 14.53 -4.29 -4.10
CA ALA A 102 15.56 -3.33 -3.72
C ALA A 102 16.70 -3.27 -4.75
N SER A 103 17.13 -4.42 -5.28
CA SER A 103 18.16 -4.49 -6.30
C SER A 103 17.73 -3.80 -7.59
N GLU A 104 16.52 -4.12 -8.08
CA GLU A 104 15.92 -3.52 -9.27
C GLU A 104 15.72 -2.01 -9.11
N PHE A 105 15.23 -1.57 -7.95
CA PHE A 105 15.04 -0.16 -7.64
C PHE A 105 16.37 0.59 -7.67
N ASN A 106 17.41 0.07 -7.01
CA ASN A 106 18.74 0.69 -7.02
C ASN A 106 19.37 0.69 -8.42
N ALA A 107 19.18 -0.38 -9.19
CA ALA A 107 19.63 -0.44 -10.59
C ALA A 107 18.95 0.64 -11.44
N PHE A 108 17.64 0.82 -11.30
CA PHE A 108 16.89 1.87 -11.97
C PHE A 108 17.38 3.27 -11.54
N LEU A 109 17.54 3.53 -10.25
CA LEU A 109 18.07 4.80 -9.76
C LEU A 109 19.48 5.07 -10.28
N GLY A 110 20.29 4.04 -10.54
CA GLY A 110 21.60 4.17 -11.17
C GLY A 110 21.58 4.73 -12.60
N THR A 111 20.43 4.67 -13.27
CA THR A 111 20.25 5.26 -14.62
C THR A 111 19.97 6.76 -14.60
N LEU A 112 19.63 7.31 -13.43
CA LEU A 112 19.30 8.72 -13.25
C LEU A 112 20.55 9.53 -12.85
N LYS A 113 20.45 10.87 -12.93
CA LYS A 113 21.50 11.76 -12.42
C LYS A 113 21.70 11.49 -10.92
N ALA A 114 22.95 11.39 -10.47
CA ALA A 114 23.28 11.06 -9.08
C ALA A 114 22.58 11.93 -8.02
N THR A 115 22.34 13.22 -8.34
CA THR A 115 21.60 14.15 -7.48
C THR A 115 20.13 13.76 -7.32
N VAL A 116 19.49 13.32 -8.40
CA VAL A 116 18.10 12.82 -8.42
C VAL A 116 18.02 11.51 -7.68
N SER A 117 18.93 10.57 -7.97
CA SER A 117 18.99 9.26 -7.32
C SER A 117 19.12 9.40 -5.81
N ALA A 118 20.07 10.22 -5.34
CA ALA A 118 20.27 10.46 -3.91
C ALA A 118 19.05 11.10 -3.23
N ASP A 119 18.36 12.01 -3.91
CA ASP A 119 17.16 12.65 -3.36
C ASP A 119 15.99 11.66 -3.24
N ILE A 120 15.75 10.85 -4.27
CA ILE A 120 14.72 9.81 -4.24
C ILE A 120 15.02 8.74 -3.20
N SER A 121 16.25 8.22 -3.14
CA SER A 121 16.64 7.26 -2.11
C SER A 121 16.38 7.82 -0.72
N ARG A 122 16.73 9.09 -0.46
CA ARG A 122 16.45 9.74 0.83
C ARG A 122 14.96 9.84 1.13
N LEU A 123 14.13 10.21 0.14
CA LEU A 123 12.68 10.33 0.33
C LEU A 123 12.04 8.97 0.65
N VAL A 124 12.43 7.92 -0.07
CA VAL A 124 11.95 6.57 0.13
C VAL A 124 12.40 6.01 1.48
N THR A 125 13.69 6.17 1.85
CA THR A 125 14.18 5.76 3.17
C THR A 125 13.42 6.44 4.30
N LYS A 126 13.20 7.76 4.21
CA LYS A 126 12.41 8.49 5.20
C LYS A 126 10.96 7.98 5.27
N GLN A 127 10.38 7.61 4.13
CA GLN A 127 9.03 7.08 4.08
C GLN A 127 8.93 5.72 4.78
N LEU A 128 9.92 4.83 4.56
CA LEU A 128 10.00 3.57 5.27
C LEU A 128 10.11 3.82 6.78
N GLU A 129 11.01 4.69 7.23
CA GLU A 129 11.14 5.06 8.66
C GLU A 129 9.82 5.60 9.26
N GLU A 130 9.03 6.37 8.51
CA GLU A 130 7.73 6.86 8.99
C GLU A 130 6.71 5.71 9.11
N LEU A 131 6.62 4.84 8.11
CA LEU A 131 5.73 3.68 8.10
C LEU A 131 6.03 2.73 9.26
N GLU A 132 7.30 2.56 9.57
CA GLU A 132 7.80 1.78 10.68
C GLU A 132 7.33 2.28 12.05
N THR A 133 7.36 3.60 12.25
CA THR A 133 6.88 4.20 13.50
C THR A 133 5.38 4.08 13.70
N MET A 134 4.63 3.79 12.64
CA MET A 134 3.18 3.59 12.67
C MET A 134 2.77 2.17 13.06
N GLY A 135 3.72 1.27 13.38
CA GLY A 135 3.45 -0.12 13.77
C GLY A 135 2.27 -0.26 14.75
N GLY A 136 1.27 -1.04 14.37
CA GLY A 136 0.03 -1.24 15.14
C GLY A 136 -1.12 -0.26 14.84
N SER A 137 -0.91 0.75 14.01
CA SER A 137 -1.99 1.60 13.50
C SER A 137 -2.97 0.84 12.60
N HIS A 138 -4.17 1.39 12.45
CA HIS A 138 -5.18 0.86 11.54
C HIS A 138 -4.77 1.02 10.06
N ILE A 139 -5.12 0.05 9.20
CA ILE A 139 -4.73 -0.03 7.78
C ILE A 139 -4.97 1.27 7.00
N ASN A 140 -6.09 1.94 7.24
CA ASN A 140 -6.47 3.21 6.62
C ASN A 140 -5.45 4.35 6.88
N GLN A 141 -4.74 4.35 8.01
CA GLN A 141 -3.72 5.37 8.28
C GLN A 141 -2.52 5.20 7.34
N TYR A 142 -2.07 3.96 7.15
CA TYR A 142 -0.99 3.64 6.22
C TYR A 142 -1.36 4.07 4.80
N SER A 143 -2.59 3.78 4.36
CA SER A 143 -3.09 4.25 3.06
C SER A 143 -2.99 5.78 2.92
N VAL A 144 -3.43 6.54 3.93
CA VAL A 144 -3.33 8.01 3.91
C VAL A 144 -1.88 8.48 3.84
N VAL A 145 -0.98 7.88 4.61
CA VAL A 145 0.44 8.28 4.66
C VAL A 145 1.16 7.97 3.34
N ILE A 146 0.94 6.79 2.76
CA ILE A 146 1.50 6.39 1.46
C ILE A 146 0.98 7.29 0.33
N GLN A 147 -0.32 7.60 0.33
CA GLN A 147 -0.90 8.49 -0.68
C GLN A 147 -0.35 9.93 -0.58
N LYS A 148 -0.20 10.45 0.64
CA LYS A 148 0.48 11.74 0.87
C LYS A 148 1.92 11.72 0.39
N PHE A 149 2.62 10.60 0.54
CA PHE A 149 3.98 10.43 0.04
C PHE A 149 4.03 10.51 -1.48
N TYR A 150 3.17 9.78 -2.21
CA TYR A 150 3.13 9.85 -3.67
C TYR A 150 2.84 11.27 -4.17
N GLN A 151 1.88 11.95 -3.55
CA GLN A 151 1.60 13.34 -3.87
C GLN A 151 2.82 14.25 -3.62
N LYS A 152 3.48 14.10 -2.47
CA LYS A 152 4.68 14.86 -2.11
C LYS A 152 5.83 14.62 -3.11
N VAL A 153 6.06 13.39 -3.56
CA VAL A 153 7.08 13.07 -4.56
C VAL A 153 6.72 13.70 -5.92
N SER A 154 5.48 13.51 -6.39
CA SER A 154 4.98 14.10 -7.63
C SER A 154 5.14 15.63 -7.65
N GLU A 155 4.66 16.31 -6.61
CA GLU A 155 4.79 17.75 -6.48
C GLU A 155 6.24 18.22 -6.44
N ARG A 156 7.11 17.45 -5.77
CA ARG A 156 8.53 17.76 -5.70
C ARG A 156 9.21 17.63 -7.06
N ILE A 157 8.90 16.59 -7.82
CA ILE A 157 9.41 16.40 -9.19
C ILE A 157 8.95 17.55 -10.08
N ALA A 158 7.69 17.96 -9.98
CA ALA A 158 7.13 19.04 -10.80
C ALA A 158 7.70 20.43 -10.46
N LYS A 159 7.94 20.72 -9.17
CA LYS A 159 8.33 22.07 -8.70
C LYS A 159 9.84 22.28 -8.58
N SER A 160 10.62 21.22 -8.37
CA SER A 160 12.04 21.34 -8.06
C SER A 160 12.91 21.38 -9.32
N PRO A 161 13.86 22.33 -9.43
CA PRO A 161 14.78 22.40 -10.57
C PRO A 161 15.73 21.19 -10.62
N LEU A 162 15.86 20.41 -9.55
CA LEU A 162 16.66 19.17 -9.53
C LEU A 162 16.20 18.14 -10.57
N TYR A 163 14.91 18.15 -10.88
CA TYR A 163 14.29 17.24 -11.84
C TYR A 163 14.12 17.89 -13.21
N SER A 164 14.62 19.11 -13.40
CA SER A 164 14.61 19.77 -14.70
C SER A 164 15.37 18.92 -15.73
N GLY A 165 14.69 18.63 -16.84
CA GLY A 165 15.21 17.78 -17.92
C GLY A 165 14.96 16.28 -17.76
N LEU A 166 14.22 15.81 -16.74
CA LEU A 166 13.60 14.49 -16.81
C LEU A 166 12.41 14.53 -17.78
N GLY A 167 12.42 13.69 -18.80
CA GLY A 167 11.26 13.51 -19.68
C GLY A 167 10.07 12.91 -18.93
N THR A 168 8.85 13.20 -19.39
CA THR A 168 7.60 12.71 -18.79
C THR A 168 7.58 11.18 -18.64
N THR A 169 7.99 10.44 -19.68
CA THR A 169 8.09 8.98 -19.63
C THR A 169 9.07 8.47 -18.58
N MET A 170 10.15 9.22 -18.29
CA MET A 170 11.09 8.84 -17.22
C MET A 170 10.51 9.12 -15.84
N VAL A 171 9.70 10.17 -15.71
CA VAL A 171 8.98 10.48 -14.46
C VAL A 171 7.95 9.39 -14.15
N GLU A 172 7.18 8.94 -15.14
CA GLU A 172 6.25 7.81 -15.02
C GLU A 172 6.98 6.55 -14.54
N LYS A 173 8.05 6.15 -15.24
CA LYS A 173 8.87 4.99 -14.85
C LYS A 173 9.47 5.12 -13.44
N LEU A 174 9.83 6.33 -13.02
CA LEU A 174 10.33 6.58 -11.67
C LEU A 174 9.23 6.40 -10.63
N MET A 175 8.02 6.90 -10.89
CA MET A 175 6.88 6.67 -10.00
C MET A 175 6.54 5.18 -9.91
N ASP A 176 6.51 4.47 -11.03
CA ASP A 176 6.28 3.03 -11.07
C ASP A 176 7.36 2.25 -10.29
N ALA A 177 8.63 2.63 -10.43
CA ALA A 177 9.73 1.99 -9.71
C ALA A 177 9.64 2.22 -8.19
N ILE A 178 9.25 3.42 -7.77
CA ILE A 178 9.00 3.74 -6.35
C ILE A 178 7.81 2.93 -5.84
N GLU A 179 6.72 2.89 -6.59
CA GLU A 179 5.51 2.14 -6.23
C GLU A 179 5.82 0.66 -6.08
N LYS A 180 6.41 0.03 -7.10
CA LYS A 180 6.79 -1.39 -7.06
C LYS A 180 7.68 -1.71 -5.85
N PHE A 181 8.69 -0.87 -5.59
CA PHE A 181 9.56 -1.07 -4.45
C PHE A 181 8.79 -0.98 -3.12
N LEU A 182 8.01 0.07 -2.93
CA LEU A 182 7.26 0.29 -1.68
C LEU A 182 6.18 -0.77 -1.49
N THR A 183 5.38 -1.09 -2.51
CA THR A 183 4.29 -2.06 -2.42
C THR A 183 4.83 -3.45 -2.13
N THR A 184 5.91 -3.90 -2.79
CA THR A 184 6.57 -5.17 -2.44
C THR A 184 7.09 -5.14 -1.00
N TRP A 185 7.70 -4.05 -0.57
CA TRP A 185 8.23 -3.94 0.80
C TRP A 185 7.15 -3.96 1.87
N ILE A 186 5.99 -3.37 1.57
CA ILE A 186 4.90 -3.27 2.54
C ILE A 186 3.91 -4.44 2.50
N HIS A 187 3.97 -5.24 1.44
CA HIS A 187 2.99 -6.29 1.14
C HIS A 187 2.74 -7.22 2.32
N ASP A 188 3.79 -7.79 2.91
CA ASP A 188 3.69 -8.82 3.96
C ASP A 188 2.87 -8.44 5.21
N TRP A 189 2.71 -7.14 5.46
CA TRP A 189 2.05 -6.64 6.65
C TRP A 189 0.80 -5.81 6.36
N LEU A 190 0.72 -5.23 5.15
CA LEU A 190 -0.46 -4.49 4.70
C LEU A 190 -1.49 -5.37 4.01
N PHE A 191 -1.07 -6.38 3.25
CA PHE A 191 -1.98 -7.23 2.48
C PHE A 191 -2.68 -8.24 3.38
N ALA A 192 -4.02 -8.30 3.30
CA ALA A 192 -4.87 -9.19 4.10
C ALA A 192 -4.47 -9.20 5.59
N SER A 193 -4.22 -8.00 6.13
CA SER A 193 -3.62 -7.85 7.46
C SER A 193 -4.54 -8.46 8.53
N PRO A 194 -4.02 -9.17 9.55
CA PRO A 194 -4.84 -9.84 10.57
C PRO A 194 -5.73 -8.90 11.40
N ILE A 195 -5.48 -7.59 11.34
CA ILE A 195 -6.27 -6.55 12.02
C ILE A 195 -7.52 -6.12 11.22
N THR A 196 -7.69 -6.65 10.01
CA THR A 196 -8.83 -6.36 9.10
C THR A 196 -9.74 -7.57 8.98
N ASP A 197 -10.93 -7.39 8.37
CA ASP A 197 -11.85 -8.48 8.05
C ASP A 197 -11.66 -9.03 6.63
N ASP A 198 -10.58 -8.64 5.94
CA ASP A 198 -10.28 -9.01 4.54
C ASP A 198 -10.37 -10.53 4.32
N GLU A 199 -9.70 -11.34 5.16
CA GLU A 199 -9.74 -12.81 5.05
C GLU A 199 -11.17 -13.37 5.20
N THR A 200 -11.97 -12.79 6.10
CA THR A 200 -13.36 -13.23 6.29
C THR A 200 -14.23 -12.87 5.09
N VAL A 201 -14.02 -11.68 4.51
CA VAL A 201 -14.72 -11.24 3.30
C VAL A 201 -14.32 -12.11 2.11
N ASP A 202 -13.03 -12.41 1.96
CA ASP A 202 -12.49 -13.26 0.90
C ASP A 202 -13.05 -14.68 0.98
N LEU A 203 -13.11 -15.28 2.18
CA LEU A 203 -13.69 -16.62 2.37
C LEU A 203 -15.19 -16.65 2.01
N LYS A 204 -15.96 -15.64 2.42
CA LYS A 204 -17.39 -15.52 2.06
C LYS A 204 -17.58 -15.36 0.56
N LEU A 205 -16.75 -14.54 -0.08
CA LEU A 205 -16.77 -14.36 -1.53
C LEU A 205 -16.40 -15.67 -2.24
N GLN A 206 -15.37 -16.36 -1.77
CA GLN A 206 -14.91 -17.63 -2.31
C GLN A 206 -15.97 -18.72 -2.18
N GLU A 207 -16.62 -18.84 -1.02
CA GLU A 207 -17.76 -19.76 -0.82
C GLU A 207 -18.93 -19.40 -1.73
N LYS A 208 -19.23 -18.11 -1.88
CA LYS A 208 -20.29 -17.66 -2.78
C LYS A 208 -19.98 -18.05 -4.23
N ILE A 209 -18.76 -17.80 -4.71
CA ILE A 209 -18.33 -18.19 -6.06
C ILE A 209 -18.44 -19.71 -6.25
N ARG A 210 -17.97 -20.51 -5.28
CA ARG A 210 -18.08 -21.98 -5.33
C ARG A 210 -19.54 -22.45 -5.37
N SER A 211 -20.44 -21.81 -4.63
CA SER A 211 -21.87 -22.15 -4.64
C SER A 211 -22.56 -21.87 -5.99
N LEU A 212 -21.94 -21.04 -6.83
CA LEU A 212 -22.42 -20.64 -8.15
C LEU A 212 -21.77 -21.43 -9.29
N HIS A 213 -21.16 -22.59 -9.00
CA HIS A 213 -20.52 -23.44 -10.01
C HIS A 213 -21.44 -23.89 -11.16
N TRP A 214 -22.76 -23.75 -10.99
CA TRP A 214 -23.78 -24.12 -11.98
C TRP A 214 -24.07 -22.99 -12.99
N ILE A 215 -23.58 -21.76 -12.76
CA ILE A 215 -23.79 -20.65 -13.69
C ILE A 215 -23.04 -20.92 -15.00
N THR A 216 -23.74 -20.78 -16.12
CA THR A 216 -23.20 -20.88 -17.47
C THR A 216 -23.08 -19.50 -18.11
N PRO A 217 -22.19 -19.30 -19.10
CA PRO A 217 -22.08 -18.02 -19.83
C PRO A 217 -23.40 -17.54 -20.43
N SER A 218 -24.26 -18.46 -20.88
CA SER A 218 -25.60 -18.17 -21.41
C SER A 218 -26.54 -17.53 -20.39
N LEU A 219 -26.39 -17.79 -19.09
CA LEU A 219 -27.19 -17.16 -18.03
C LEU A 219 -26.74 -15.73 -17.71
N LEU A 220 -25.54 -15.36 -18.16
CA LEU A 220 -24.94 -14.04 -17.96
C LEU A 220 -25.01 -13.18 -19.23
N ASP A 221 -25.76 -13.63 -20.26
CA ASP A 221 -25.78 -13.04 -21.60
C ASP A 221 -24.36 -12.83 -22.17
N SER A 222 -23.44 -13.73 -21.79
CA SER A 222 -22.06 -13.65 -22.20
C SER A 222 -21.94 -14.01 -23.69
N PRO A 223 -21.20 -13.23 -24.50
CA PRO A 223 -21.02 -13.51 -25.93
C PRO A 223 -20.05 -14.67 -26.20
N ILE A 224 -19.54 -15.34 -25.16
CA ILE A 224 -18.54 -16.40 -25.27
C ILE A 224 -19.23 -17.71 -25.65
N ASP A 225 -18.83 -18.28 -26.79
CA ASP A 225 -19.24 -19.61 -27.20
C ASP A 225 -18.28 -20.67 -26.62
N VAL A 226 -18.75 -21.37 -25.59
CA VAL A 226 -18.03 -22.45 -24.89
C VAL A 226 -17.71 -23.63 -25.83
N LYS A 227 -18.34 -23.73 -27.01
CA LYS A 227 -18.05 -24.76 -28.00
C LYS A 227 -16.93 -24.36 -28.96
N CYS A 228 -16.56 -23.09 -29.00
CA CYS A 228 -15.52 -22.57 -29.86
C CYS A 228 -14.14 -22.74 -29.20
N SER A 229 -13.29 -23.59 -29.78
CA SER A 229 -11.98 -23.93 -29.20
C SER A 229 -11.05 -22.72 -29.03
N SER A 230 -11.14 -21.70 -29.91
CA SER A 230 -10.31 -20.49 -29.81
C SER A 230 -10.76 -19.55 -28.68
N GLU A 231 -12.07 -19.47 -28.44
CA GLU A 231 -12.63 -18.65 -27.36
C GLU A 231 -12.40 -19.32 -26.00
N MET A 232 -12.51 -20.66 -25.95
CA MET A 232 -12.16 -21.45 -24.78
C MET A 232 -10.68 -21.33 -24.41
N ALA A 233 -9.76 -21.39 -25.37
CA ALA A 233 -8.34 -21.17 -25.11
C ALA A 233 -8.06 -19.77 -24.53
N SER A 234 -8.77 -18.75 -25.01
CA SER A 234 -8.66 -17.38 -24.49
C SER A 234 -9.22 -17.27 -23.06
N LEU A 235 -10.31 -17.98 -22.77
CA LEU A 235 -10.92 -18.06 -21.44
C LEU A 235 -10.01 -18.80 -20.45
N GLU A 236 -9.42 -19.92 -20.86
CA GLU A 236 -8.45 -20.68 -20.06
C GLU A 236 -7.19 -19.86 -19.78
N ALA A 237 -6.67 -19.15 -20.79
CA ALA A 237 -5.55 -18.24 -20.63
C ALA A 237 -5.89 -17.08 -19.67
N ALA A 238 -7.11 -16.54 -19.71
CA ALA A 238 -7.56 -15.53 -18.74
C ALA A 238 -7.71 -16.09 -17.31
N THR A 239 -8.06 -17.38 -17.19
CA THR A 239 -8.24 -18.07 -15.91
C THR A 239 -6.90 -18.48 -15.29
N LEU A 240 -5.94 -18.93 -16.10
CA LEU A 240 -4.64 -19.47 -15.65
C LEU A 240 -3.49 -18.45 -15.75
N GLY A 241 -3.57 -17.48 -16.66
CA GLY A 241 -2.50 -16.50 -16.95
C GLY A 241 -2.17 -15.55 -15.79
N LYS A 242 -3.00 -15.50 -14.74
CA LYS A 242 -2.72 -14.74 -13.51
C LYS A 242 -1.94 -15.52 -12.44
N LEU A 243 -1.72 -16.83 -12.60
CA LEU A 243 -0.93 -17.62 -11.64
C LEU A 243 0.59 -17.60 -11.93
N SER A 244 1.01 -17.15 -13.12
CA SER A 244 2.41 -17.23 -13.58
C SER A 244 3.12 -15.87 -13.70
N SER A 245 2.50 -14.77 -13.32
CA SER A 245 3.16 -13.46 -13.32
C SER A 245 2.80 -12.71 -12.06
N THR A 246 3.72 -12.74 -11.11
CA THR A 246 3.80 -11.92 -9.90
C THR A 246 3.86 -10.44 -10.28
N VAL A 247 2.73 -9.90 -10.74
CA VAL A 247 2.46 -8.47 -10.87
C VAL A 247 1.01 -8.30 -10.47
N TRP A 248 0.78 -8.25 -9.16
CA TRP A 248 -0.47 -7.75 -8.61
C TRP A 248 -0.48 -6.23 -8.83
N VAL A 249 -1.25 -5.79 -9.81
CA VAL A 249 -1.66 -4.39 -9.94
C VAL A 249 -2.85 -4.19 -9.01
N PHE A 250 -2.68 -3.34 -8.00
CA PHE A 250 -3.75 -2.70 -7.23
C PHE A 250 -3.48 -1.21 -7.15
#